data_AF-A0A7D5MU06-F1
#
_entry.id   AF-A0A7D5MU06-F1
#
_cell.length_a   1.000
_cell.length_b   1.000
_cell.length_c   1.000
_cell.angle_alpha   90.00
_cell.angle_beta   90.00
_cell.angle_gamma   90.00
#
_symmetry.space_group_name_H-M   'P 1'
#
loop_
_entity.id
_entity.type
_entity.pdbx_description
1 polymer ?
#
loop_
_entity_poly.entity_id
_entity_poly.type
_entity_poly.pdbx_seq_one_letter_code
_entity_poly.pdbx_strand_id
1 'polypeptide(L)'
;MVIQVAGRHATGSLEIEIARGASKSGENNPEDTARRELAEETGFKAGKIKQLGNIAVDTGLTASIVPIFLGKLMRKLVPSMIREKPFKDVMN
;
A
#
# COMPACT_ATOMS: atom_id res chain seq x y z
N MET A 1 4.39 7.25 12.10
CA MET A 1 4.96 6.38 11.06
C MET A 1 4.37 4.99 11.28
N VAL A 2 3.79 4.37 10.25
CA VAL A 2 3.30 2.98 10.34
C VAL A 2 4.30 2.10 9.60
N ILE A 3 4.82 1.10 10.30
CA ILE A 3 5.75 0.10 9.77
C ILE A 3 5.16 -1.27 10.05
N GLN A 4 5.45 -2.21 9.17
CA GLN A 4 4.99 -3.60 9.24
C GLN A 4 6.19 -4.54 9.14
N VAL A 5 5.99 -5.76 9.62
CA VAL A 5 6.94 -6.85 9.40
C VAL A 5 6.43 -7.68 8.23
N ALA A 6 7.15 -7.66 7.12
CA ALA A 6 6.81 -8.38 5.90
C ALA A 6 7.75 -9.57 5.71
N GLY A 7 7.19 -10.75 5.43
CA GLY A 7 7.98 -11.91 4.99
C GLY A 7 8.32 -11.77 3.51
N ARG A 8 9.61 -11.82 3.18
CA ARG A 8 10.08 -11.69 1.79
C ARG A 8 10.60 -13.02 1.29
N HIS A 9 9.91 -13.56 0.28
CA HIS A 9 10.33 -14.81 -0.35
C HIS A 9 11.71 -14.68 -1.02
N ALA A 10 12.01 -13.52 -1.60
CA ALA A 10 13.28 -13.29 -2.31
C ALA A 10 14.51 -13.38 -1.39
N THR A 11 14.41 -12.93 -0.15
CA THR A 11 15.51 -12.91 0.83
C THR A 11 15.38 -14.02 1.88
N GLY A 12 14.21 -14.64 1.99
CA GLY A 12 13.91 -15.66 3.01
C GLY A 12 13.80 -15.08 4.43
N SER A 13 13.71 -13.76 4.58
CA SER A 13 13.78 -13.06 5.86
C SER A 13 12.47 -12.32 6.19
N LEU A 14 12.39 -11.90 7.45
CA LEU A 14 11.41 -10.91 7.90
C LEU A 14 12.06 -9.54 7.84
N GLU A 15 11.38 -8.60 7.18
CA GLU A 15 11.88 -7.25 6.96
C GLU A 15 10.92 -6.23 7.56
N ILE A 16 11.46 -5.12 8.07
CA ILE A 16 10.65 -3.99 8.54
C ILE A 16 10.46 -3.04 7.36
N GLU A 17 9.21 -2.87 6.94
CA GLU A 17 8.88 -2.08 5.77
C GLU A 17 7.76 -1.07 6.06
N ILE A 18 7.70 -0.03 5.22
CA ILE A 18 6.52 0.83 5.11
C ILE A 18 5.43 0.13 4.29
N ALA A 19 4.18 0.56 4.45
CA ALA A 19 3.09 0.06 3.62
C ALA A 19 3.32 0.42 2.15
N ARG A 20 3.27 -0.57 1.25
CA ARG A 20 3.65 -0.39 -0.16
C ARG A 20 3.17 -1.52 -1.06
N GLY A 21 2.69 -1.15 -2.24
CA GLY A 21 2.33 -2.12 -3.28
C GLY A 21 2.19 -1.47 -4.65
N ALA A 22 1.94 -2.32 -5.63
CA ALA A 22 1.77 -1.90 -7.02
C ALA A 22 0.35 -1.38 -7.27
N SER A 23 0.21 -0.49 -8.25
CA SER A 23 -1.10 -0.08 -8.74
C SER A 23 -1.88 -1.27 -9.30
N LYS A 24 -3.16 -1.39 -8.96
CA LYS A 24 -4.10 -2.36 -9.53
C LYS A 24 -4.75 -1.80 -10.80
N SER A 25 -5.26 -2.69 -11.66
CA SER A 25 -6.01 -2.29 -12.85
C SER A 25 -7.23 -1.44 -12.45
N GLY A 26 -7.39 -0.28 -13.11
CA GLY A 26 -8.47 0.68 -12.82
C GLY A 26 -8.10 1.77 -11.81
N GLU A 27 -6.94 1.71 -11.15
CA GLU A 27 -6.43 2.83 -10.36
C GLU A 27 -5.84 3.90 -11.27
N ASN A 28 -6.36 5.13 -11.19
CA ASN A 28 -6.00 6.22 -12.10
C ASN A 28 -4.91 7.15 -11.55
N ASN A 29 -4.59 7.05 -10.25
CA ASN A 29 -3.54 7.86 -9.64
C ASN A 29 -2.81 7.08 -8.51
N PRO A 30 -1.57 7.46 -8.18
CA PRO A 30 -0.79 6.77 -7.16
C PRO A 30 -1.28 7.00 -5.72
N GLU A 31 -2.08 8.04 -5.48
CA GLU A 31 -2.66 8.30 -4.17
C GLU A 31 -3.68 7.22 -3.78
N ASP A 32 -4.51 6.79 -4.74
CA ASP A 32 -5.49 5.72 -4.54
C ASP A 32 -4.80 4.41 -4.15
N THR A 33 -3.73 4.05 -4.88
CA THR A 33 -2.87 2.90 -4.54
C THR A 33 -2.30 3.04 -3.13
N ALA A 34 -1.73 4.18 -2.78
CA ALA A 34 -1.13 4.39 -1.45
C ALA A 34 -2.17 4.27 -0.31
N ARG A 35 -3.39 4.77 -0.52
CA ARG A 35 -4.48 4.65 0.46
C ARG A 35 -4.96 3.22 0.61
N ARG A 36 -5.09 2.51 -0.50
CA ARG A 36 -5.54 1.11 -0.54
C ARG A 36 -4.51 0.20 0.14
N GLU A 37 -3.23 0.30 -0.22
CA GLU A 37 -2.15 -0.51 0.36
C GLU A 37 -2.01 -0.26 1.87
N LEU A 38 -2.08 1.01 2.31
CA LEU A 38 -2.09 1.32 3.74
C LEU A 38 -3.23 0.60 4.48
N ALA A 39 -4.43 0.58 3.89
CA ALA A 39 -5.59 -0.06 4.48
C ALA A 39 -5.49 -1.60 4.46
N GLU A 40 -5.06 -2.20 3.35
CA GLU A 40 -4.90 -3.66 3.19
C GLU A 40 -3.84 -4.21 4.15
N GLU A 41 -2.68 -3.56 4.23
CA GLU A 41 -1.51 -4.09 4.95
C GLU A 41 -1.52 -3.75 6.44
N THR A 42 -2.00 -2.57 6.82
CA THR A 42 -1.93 -2.09 8.22
C THR A 42 -3.29 -1.97 8.90
N GLY A 43 -4.36 -2.03 8.11
CA GLY A 43 -5.72 -1.73 8.57
C GLY A 43 -5.95 -0.25 8.81
N PHE A 44 -5.03 0.68 8.58
CA PHE A 44 -5.28 2.10 8.84
C PHE A 44 -5.85 2.84 7.62
N LYS A 45 -6.70 3.84 7.89
CA LYS A 45 -7.03 4.89 6.89
C LYS A 45 -6.27 6.17 7.21
N ALA A 46 -5.67 6.75 6.18
CA ALA A 46 -5.16 8.11 6.21
C ALA A 46 -6.26 9.11 5.86
N GLY A 47 -6.26 10.26 6.54
CA GLY A 47 -7.12 11.39 6.19
C GLY A 47 -6.54 12.18 5.03
N LYS A 48 -6.04 13.38 5.33
CA LYS A 48 -5.20 14.12 4.39
C LYS A 48 -3.91 13.34 4.16
N ILE A 49 -3.62 13.09 2.88
CA ILE A 49 -2.36 12.54 2.41
C ILE A 49 -1.71 13.59 1.50
N LYS A 50 -0.38 13.62 1.49
CA LYS A 50 0.41 14.54 0.69
C LYS A 50 1.52 13.74 0.02
N GLN A 51 1.69 13.89 -1.28
CA GLN A 51 2.87 13.38 -1.96
C GLN A 51 4.10 14.21 -1.51
N LEU A 52 5.13 13.52 -1.01
CA LEU A 52 6.40 14.12 -0.63
C LEU A 52 7.35 14.24 -1.81
N GLY A 53 7.25 13.33 -2.78
CA GLY A 53 8.07 13.28 -3.96
C GLY A 53 8.12 11.87 -4.54
N ASN A 54 9.11 11.63 -5.39
CA ASN A 54 9.38 10.34 -6.01
C ASN A 54 10.79 9.89 -5.65
N ILE A 55 10.98 8.58 -5.45
CA ILE A 55 12.29 7.98 -5.23
C ILE A 55 12.58 6.96 -6.33
N ALA A 56 13.82 6.92 -6.80
CA ALA A 56 14.32 5.78 -7.56
C ALA A 56 14.82 4.74 -6.55
N VAL A 57 14.29 3.52 -6.61
CA VAL A 57 14.54 2.50 -5.57
C VAL A 57 15.97 1.96 -5.67
N ASP A 58 16.41 1.68 -6.90
CA ASP A 58 17.78 1.30 -7.23
C ASP A 58 18.01 1.55 -8.72
N THR A 59 18.70 2.64 -9.06
CA THR A 59 18.97 3.04 -10.46
C THR A 59 20.01 2.17 -11.15
N GLY A 60 20.77 1.36 -10.41
CA GLY A 60 21.76 0.44 -10.97
C GLY A 60 21.12 -0.86 -11.48
N LEU A 61 19.96 -1.21 -10.94
CA LEU A 61 19.25 -2.46 -11.28
C LEU A 61 17.92 -2.23 -11.98
N THR A 62 17.18 -1.17 -11.63
CA THR A 62 15.81 -0.94 -12.12
C THR A 62 15.57 0.52 -12.47
N ALA A 63 14.68 0.76 -13.43
CA ALA A 63 14.16 2.11 -13.70
C ALA A 63 12.94 2.45 -12.83
N SER A 64 12.70 1.69 -11.74
CA SER A 64 11.49 1.81 -10.93
C SER A 64 11.49 3.11 -10.12
N ILE A 65 10.44 3.90 -10.33
CA ILE A 65 10.18 5.14 -9.59
C ILE A 65 8.97 4.92 -8.69
N VAL A 66 9.13 5.18 -7.39
CA VAL A 66 8.07 5.00 -6.39
C VAL A 66 7.68 6.36 -5.82
N PRO A 67 6.39 6.77 -5.93
CA PRO A 67 5.90 7.98 -5.26
C PRO A 67 5.76 7.74 -3.76
N ILE A 68 6.26 8.69 -2.95
CA ILE A 68 6.23 8.62 -1.48
C ILE A 68 5.16 9.57 -0.95
N PHE A 69 4.35 9.06 -0.04
CA PHE A 69 3.23 9.78 0.55
C PHE A 69 3.33 9.88 2.07
N LEU A 70 2.94 11.03 2.61
CA LEU A 70 2.76 11.26 4.03
C LEU A 70 1.28 11.47 4.33
N GLY A 71 0.72 10.61 5.18
CA GLY A 71 -0.67 10.69 5.62
C GLY A 71 -0.79 10.82 7.14
N LYS A 72 -1.73 11.64 7.60
CA LYS A 72 -2.15 11.60 9.02
C LYS A 72 -3.14 10.45 9.21
N LEU A 73 -2.81 9.52 10.10
CA LEU A 73 -3.70 8.41 10.45
C LEU A 73 -4.98 8.94 11.08
N MET A 74 -6.13 8.41 10.67
CA MET A 74 -7.42 8.75 11.26
C MET A 74 -7.97 7.61 12.11
N ARG A 75 -8.04 6.40 11.57
CA ARG A 75 -8.67 5.26 12.25
C ARG A 75 -8.11 3.94 11.77
N LYS A 76 -8.06 2.96 12.68
CA LYS A 76 -7.85 1.55 12.35
C LYS A 76 -9.18 0.91 11.94
N LEU A 77 -9.24 0.36 10.75
CA LEU A 77 -10.32 -0.44 10.21
C LEU A 77 -10.40 -1.77 10.95
N VAL A 78 -11.63 -2.24 11.12
CA VAL A 78 -11.90 -3.59 11.59
C VAL A 78 -11.80 -4.56 10.40
N PRO A 79 -11.38 -5.82 10.60
CA PRO A 79 -11.11 -6.76 9.51
C PRO A 79 -12.27 -6.98 8.53
N SER A 80 -13.52 -6.85 8.97
CA SER A 80 -14.71 -6.96 8.11
C SER A 80 -14.83 -5.87 7.05
N MET A 81 -14.09 -4.75 7.19
CA MET A 81 -14.12 -3.61 6.27
C MET A 81 -12.96 -3.62 5.25
N ILE A 82 -12.07 -4.62 5.31
CA ILE A 82 -10.86 -4.69 4.47
C ILE A 82 -11.07 -5.62 3.25
N ARG A 83 -12.08 -6.50 3.27
CA ARG A 83 -12.36 -7.40 2.15
C ARG A 83 -13.26 -6.74 1.10
N GLU A 84 -12.80 -6.70 -0.15
CA GLU A 84 -13.71 -6.61 -1.30
C GLU A 84 -14.60 -7.86 -1.36
N LYS A 85 -15.80 -7.70 -1.95
CA LYS A 85 -16.85 -8.73 -1.98
C LYS A 85 -16.30 -10.10 -2.41
N PRO A 86 -16.80 -11.20 -1.83
CA PRO A 86 -16.44 -12.52 -2.29
C PRO A 86 -16.81 -12.66 -3.78
N PHE A 87 -15.91 -13.28 -4.54
CA PHE A 87 -16.02 -13.57 -5.99
C PHE A 87 -17.39 -14.16 -6.42
N LYS A 88 -18.16 -14.74 -5.49
CA LYS A 88 -19.51 -15.28 -5.74
C LYS A 88 -20.57 -14.22 -6.09
N ASP A 89 -20.33 -12.94 -5.82
CA ASP A 89 -21.32 -11.87 -6.05
C ASP A 89 -21.17 -11.17 -7.41
N VAL A 90 -20.26 -11.64 -8.28
CA VAL A 90 -19.97 -11.06 -9.61
C VAL A 90 -20.56 -11.89 -10.77
N MET A 91 -21.18 -13.03 -10.48
CA MET A 91 -21.84 -13.90 -11.48
C MET A 91 -23.34 -14.07 -11.23
N ASN A 92 -24.05 -12.96 -11.00
CA ASN A 92 -25.51 -12.86 -11.20
C ASN A 92 -25.84 -11.59 -11.96
#